data_AF-A0A2R6BTG7-F1
#
_entry.id   AF-A0A2R6BTG7-F1
#
_cell.length_a   1.000
_cell.length_b   1.000
_cell.length_c   1.000
_cell.angle_alpha   90.00
_cell.angle_beta   90.00
_cell.angle_gamma   90.00
#
_symmetry.space_group_name_H-M   'P 1'
#
loop_
_entity.id
_entity.type
_entity.pdbx_description
1 polymer ?
#
loop_
_entity_poly.entity_id
_entity_poly.type
_entity_poly.pdbx_seq_one_letter_code
_entity_poly.pdbx_strand_id
1 'polypeptide(L)'
;MLETVDDFAERVKALGGDAIGAVNEVMELSDLKSAKSGMSAREMIEQAIQNHEKLIARFKQAIKLCESANDPGSMDLFTRHIQLHEKMRWFLKEHLEKDSLLDS
;
A
#
# COMPACT_ATOMS: atom_id res chain seq x y z
N MET A 1 -9.79 4.56 -4.67
CA MET A 1 -9.36 4.64 -3.25
C MET A 1 -10.35 3.89 -2.35
N LEU A 2 -11.67 4.00 -2.58
CA LEU A 2 -12.68 3.27 -1.81
C LEU A 2 -12.73 1.76 -2.09
N GLU A 3 -12.70 1.35 -3.36
CA GLU A 3 -12.82 -0.08 -3.74
C GLU A 3 -11.75 -0.97 -3.09
N THR A 4 -10.50 -0.51 -3.06
CA THR A 4 -9.38 -1.25 -2.45
C THR A 4 -9.49 -1.41 -0.93
N VAL A 5 -10.17 -0.49 -0.26
CA VAL A 5 -10.38 -0.56 1.19
C VAL A 5 -11.55 -1.50 1.51
N ASP A 6 -12.56 -1.50 0.65
CA ASP A 6 -13.74 -2.35 0.77
C ASP A 6 -13.39 -3.84 0.66
N ASP A 7 -12.58 -4.22 -0.34
CA ASP A 7 -12.10 -5.61 -0.51
C ASP A 7 -11.47 -6.18 0.79
N PHE A 8 -10.67 -5.38 1.50
CA PHE A 8 -10.06 -5.81 2.77
C PHE A 8 -11.10 -5.91 3.90
N ALA A 9 -12.02 -4.95 4.00
CA ALA A 9 -13.06 -4.97 5.02
C ALA A 9 -14.01 -6.16 4.83
N GLU A 10 -14.43 -6.42 3.60
CA GLU A 10 -15.23 -7.59 3.23
C GLU A 10 -14.47 -8.88 3.53
N ARG A 11 -13.17 -8.95 3.21
CA ARG A 11 -12.36 -10.13 3.50
C ARG A 11 -12.27 -10.43 5.00
N VAL A 12 -12.06 -9.41 5.83
CA VAL A 12 -12.03 -9.56 7.29
C VAL A 12 -13.38 -10.08 7.81
N LYS A 13 -14.50 -9.51 7.32
CA LYS A 13 -15.85 -9.98 7.69
C LYS A 13 -16.12 -11.41 7.24
N ALA A 14 -15.69 -11.78 6.03
CA ALA A 14 -15.86 -13.15 5.51
C ALA A 14 -15.11 -14.21 6.34
N LEU A 15 -14.02 -13.80 7.01
CA LEU A 15 -13.27 -14.64 7.95
C LEU A 15 -13.85 -14.59 9.39
N GLY A 16 -14.96 -13.88 9.60
CA GLY A 16 -15.62 -13.74 10.90
C GLY A 16 -14.99 -12.71 11.84
N GLY A 17 -14.10 -11.85 11.34
CA GLY A 17 -13.51 -10.75 12.10
C GLY A 17 -14.26 -9.44 11.96
N ASP A 18 -13.94 -8.48 12.83
CA ASP A 18 -14.45 -7.12 12.76
C ASP A 18 -13.44 -6.21 12.04
N ALA A 19 -13.88 -5.65 10.91
CA ALA A 19 -13.06 -4.72 10.13
C ALA A 19 -12.98 -3.35 10.82
N ILE A 20 -11.79 -2.77 10.82
CA ILE A 20 -11.54 -1.41 11.35
C ILE A 20 -12.18 -0.40 10.40
N GLY A 21 -13.14 0.37 10.91
CA GLY A 21 -13.85 1.40 10.13
C GLY A 21 -13.48 2.84 10.48
N ALA A 22 -12.90 3.07 11.65
CA ALA A 22 -12.62 4.41 12.14
C ALA A 22 -11.26 4.91 11.64
N VAL A 23 -11.22 6.10 11.04
CA VAL A 23 -10.00 6.67 10.43
C VAL A 23 -8.88 6.87 11.46
N ASN A 24 -9.23 7.25 12.70
CA ASN A 24 -8.27 7.40 13.80
C ASN A 24 -7.59 6.06 14.14
N GLU A 25 -8.35 4.96 14.21
CA GLU A 25 -7.79 3.63 14.48
C GLU A 25 -6.83 3.18 13.36
N VAL A 26 -7.20 3.45 12.10
CA VAL A 26 -6.32 3.18 10.94
C VAL A 26 -5.03 3.98 11.03
N MET A 27 -5.11 5.26 11.41
CA MET A 27 -3.95 6.14 11.55
C MET A 27 -3.02 5.72 12.70
N GLU A 28 -3.57 5.23 13.80
CA GLU A 28 -2.79 4.74 14.95
C GLU A 28 -2.03 3.44 14.63
N LEU A 29 -2.62 2.57 13.82
CA LEU A 29 -2.01 1.29 13.43
C LEU A 29 -1.09 1.39 12.22
N SER A 30 -1.22 2.44 11.42
CA SER A 30 -0.40 2.69 10.25
C SER A 30 0.96 3.27 10.64
N ASP A 31 2.03 2.69 10.11
CA ASP A 31 3.39 3.26 10.18
C ASP A 31 3.85 3.82 8.82
N LEU A 32 2.92 3.95 7.87
CA LEU A 32 3.18 4.67 6.62
C LEU A 32 3.34 6.15 6.94
N LYS A 33 4.33 6.78 6.30
CA LYS A 33 4.60 8.19 6.57
C LYS A 33 3.73 9.06 5.67
N SER A 34 2.98 9.99 6.24
CA SER A 34 2.26 11.01 5.47
C SER A 34 3.19 12.15 5.05
N ALA A 35 2.82 12.81 3.95
CA ALA A 35 3.43 14.08 3.59
C ALA A 35 3.21 15.11 4.70
N LYS A 36 4.22 15.94 4.94
CA LYS A 36 4.21 17.02 5.94
C LYS A 36 4.23 18.36 5.25
N SER A 37 3.70 19.37 5.94
CA SER A 37 3.80 20.76 5.47
C SER A 37 5.28 21.16 5.32
N GLY A 38 5.59 21.87 4.24
CA GLY A 38 6.95 22.30 3.91
C GLY A 38 7.78 21.31 3.09
N MET A 39 7.28 20.11 2.79
CA MET A 39 7.96 19.20 1.85
C MET A 39 7.85 19.71 0.42
N SER A 40 8.95 19.58 -0.34
CA SER A 40 8.95 19.77 -1.79
C SER A 40 8.19 18.67 -2.51
N ALA A 41 7.74 18.94 -3.73
CA ALA A 41 7.07 17.93 -4.56
C ALA A 41 7.94 16.66 -4.75
N ARG A 42 9.26 16.86 -4.91
CA ARG A 42 10.23 15.77 -5.01
C ARG A 42 10.25 14.89 -3.77
N GLU A 43 10.37 15.49 -2.59
CA GLU A 43 10.38 14.76 -1.31
C GLU A 43 9.05 14.01 -1.08
N MET A 44 7.92 14.60 -1.48
CA MET A 44 6.62 13.94 -1.40
C MET A 44 6.56 12.69 -2.30
N ILE A 45 7.08 12.77 -3.53
CA ILE A 45 7.14 11.65 -4.46
C ILE A 45 8.07 10.55 -3.95
N GLU A 46 9.26 10.90 -3.46
CA GLU A 46 10.22 9.96 -2.87
C GLU A 46 9.61 9.22 -1.67
N GLN A 47 8.89 9.94 -0.80
CA GLN A 47 8.18 9.35 0.33
C GLN A 47 7.05 8.41 -0.13
N ALA A 48 6.29 8.77 -1.16
CA ALA A 48 5.24 7.93 -1.72
C ALA A 48 5.81 6.62 -2.31
N ILE A 49 6.94 6.70 -3.02
CA ILE A 49 7.68 5.53 -3.52
C ILE A 49 8.06 4.60 -2.37
N GLN A 50 8.65 5.13 -1.30
CA GLN A 50 9.04 4.35 -0.11
C GLN A 50 7.83 3.67 0.56
N ASN A 51 6.69 4.36 0.66
CA ASN A 51 5.48 3.78 1.23
C ASN A 51 4.94 2.62 0.36
N HIS A 52 4.97 2.73 -0.97
CA HIS A 52 4.60 1.62 -1.85
C HIS A 52 5.54 0.42 -1.68
N GLU A 53 6.85 0.65 -1.56
CA GLU A 53 7.83 -0.43 -1.30
C GLU A 53 7.55 -1.16 0.02
N LYS A 54 7.23 -0.41 1.09
CA LYS A 54 6.81 -0.98 2.38
C LYS A 54 5.55 -1.83 2.27
N LEU A 55 4.51 -1.32 1.60
CA LEU A 55 3.26 -2.06 1.40
C LEU A 55 3.47 -3.37 0.64
N ILE A 56 4.25 -3.33 -0.44
CA ILE A 56 4.58 -4.53 -1.23
C ILE A 56 5.31 -5.56 -0.37
N ALA A 57 6.28 -5.13 0.44
CA ALA A 57 7.00 -6.02 1.34
C ALA A 57 6.05 -6.69 2.36
N ARG A 58 5.10 -5.93 2.92
CA ARG A 58 4.08 -6.45 3.84
C ARG A 58 3.14 -7.44 3.19
N PHE A 59 2.63 -7.13 2.01
CA PHE A 59 1.74 -8.06 1.31
C PHE A 59 2.46 -9.36 0.97
N LYS A 60 3.75 -9.32 0.60
CA LYS A 60 4.57 -10.54 0.42
C LYS A 60 4.73 -11.34 1.71
N GLN A 61 4.84 -10.68 2.86
CA GLN A 61 4.85 -11.37 4.17
C GLN A 61 3.47 -11.95 4.52
N ALA A 62 2.40 -11.21 4.25
CA ALA A 62 1.03 -11.66 4.49
C ALA A 62 0.68 -12.88 3.64
N ILE A 63 1.13 -12.95 2.38
CA ILE A 63 0.97 -14.13 1.53
C ILE A 63 1.56 -15.38 2.19
N LYS A 64 2.75 -15.30 2.80
CA LYS A 64 3.36 -16.45 3.51
C LYS A 64 2.52 -16.92 4.70
N LEU A 65 1.86 -15.98 5.39
CA LEU A 65 0.93 -16.32 6.48
C LEU A 65 -0.32 -17.01 5.93
N CYS A 66 -0.88 -16.49 4.83
CA CYS A 66 -2.04 -17.09 4.18
C CYS A 66 -1.73 -18.49 3.62
N GLU A 67 -0.55 -18.71 3.04
CA GLU A 67 -0.08 -20.03 2.61
C GLU A 67 -0.06 -21.02 3.79
N SER A 68 0.49 -20.59 4.93
CA SER A 68 0.55 -21.42 6.15
C SER A 68 -0.84 -21.70 6.73
N ALA A 69 -1.80 -20.80 6.52
CA ALA A 69 -3.19 -20.94 6.93
C ALA A 69 -4.10 -21.63 5.89
N ASN A 70 -3.55 -22.03 4.74
CA ASN A 70 -4.31 -22.55 3.60
C ASN A 70 -5.47 -21.62 3.18
N ASP A 71 -5.19 -20.32 3.10
CA ASP A 71 -6.14 -19.27 2.76
C ASP A 71 -5.87 -18.68 1.35
N PRO A 72 -6.36 -19.32 0.28
CA PRO A 72 -6.14 -18.85 -1.08
C PRO A 72 -6.89 -17.54 -1.39
N GLY A 73 -7.99 -17.24 -0.70
CA GLY A 73 -8.77 -16.03 -0.95
C GLY A 73 -8.04 -14.77 -0.51
N SER A 74 -7.40 -14.82 0.66
CA SER A 74 -6.56 -13.71 1.13
C SER A 74 -5.26 -13.61 0.34
N MET A 75 -4.69 -14.75 -0.10
CA MET A 75 -3.52 -14.73 -1.00
C MET A 75 -3.79 -14.01 -2.32
N ASP A 76 -4.91 -14.32 -2.98
CA ASP A 76 -5.30 -13.65 -4.22
C ASP A 76 -5.43 -12.14 -4.01
N LEU A 77 -6.16 -11.74 -2.96
CA LEU A 77 -6.34 -10.33 -2.61
C LEU A 77 -4.97 -9.62 -2.46
N PHE A 78 -4.08 -10.13 -1.61
CA PHE A 78 -2.75 -9.54 -1.44
C PHE A 78 -1.93 -9.52 -2.73
N THR A 79 -2.04 -10.54 -3.58
CA THR A 79 -1.35 -10.60 -4.87
C THR A 79 -1.83 -9.49 -5.82
N ARG A 80 -3.13 -9.25 -5.92
CA ARG A 80 -3.70 -8.14 -6.71
C ARG A 80 -3.19 -6.79 -6.21
N HIS A 81 -3.14 -6.60 -4.89
CA HIS A 81 -2.63 -5.35 -4.30
C HIS A 81 -1.13 -5.15 -4.53
N ILE A 82 -0.32 -6.22 -4.51
CA ILE A 82 1.10 -6.11 -4.88
C ILE A 82 1.24 -5.54 -6.29
N GLN A 83 0.52 -6.10 -7.27
CA GLN A 83 0.60 -5.64 -8.66
C GLN A 83 0.18 -4.17 -8.81
N LEU A 84 -0.89 -3.75 -8.12
CA LEU A 84 -1.34 -2.36 -8.08
C LEU A 84 -0.23 -1.44 -7.55
N HIS A 85 0.37 -1.76 -6.41
CA HIS A 85 1.40 -0.92 -5.81
C HIS A 85 2.72 -0.94 -6.58
N GLU A 86 3.07 -2.06 -7.23
CA GLU A 86 4.23 -2.14 -8.13
C GLU A 86 4.06 -1.19 -9.31
N LYS A 87 2.86 -1.15 -9.91
CA LYS A 87 2.52 -0.22 -11.00
C LYS A 87 2.60 1.24 -10.55
N MET A 88 2.02 1.58 -9.40
CA MET A 88 2.07 2.95 -8.86
C MET A 88 3.50 3.38 -8.54
N ARG A 89 4.30 2.50 -7.90
CA ARG A 89 5.71 2.76 -7.61
C ARG A 89 6.50 3.01 -8.89
N TRP A 90 6.32 2.17 -9.92
CA TRP A 90 6.99 2.36 -11.20
C TRP A 90 6.63 3.71 -11.84
N PHE A 91 5.34 4.04 -11.88
CA PHE A 91 4.87 5.32 -12.43
C PHE A 91 5.52 6.51 -11.73
N LEU A 92 5.61 6.50 -10.40
CA LEU A 92 6.26 7.58 -9.64
C LEU A 92 7.77 7.66 -9.89
N LYS A 93 8.46 6.52 -10.01
CA LYS A 93 9.90 6.50 -10.34
C LYS A 93 10.17 7.14 -11.71
N GLU A 94 9.37 6.82 -12.72
CA GLU A 94 9.46 7.43 -14.06
C GLU A 94 9.28 8.96 -14.03
N HIS A 95 8.37 9.47 -13.19
CA HIS A 95 8.16 10.92 -13.07
C HIS A 95 9.35 11.62 -12.41
N LEU A 96 9.93 10.99 -11.37
CA LEU A 96 11.09 11.51 -10.66
C LEU A 96 12.34 11.56 -11.54
N GLU A 97 12.53 10.55 -12.41
CA GLU A 97 13.64 10.52 -13.37
C GLU A 97 13.50 11.61 -14.43
N LYS A 98 12.29 11.80 -14.99
CA LYS A 98 12.05 12.86 -16.00
C LYS A 98 12.26 14.26 -15.45
N ASP A 99 11.85 14.51 -14.20
CA ASP A 99 12.08 15.79 -13.51
C ASP A 99 13.59 16.07 -13.37
N SER A 100 14.37 15.05 -13.00
CA SER A 100 15.84 15.19 -12.88
C SER A 100 16.58 15.49 -14.18
N LEU A 101 15.97 15.16 -15.33
CA LEU A 101 16.50 15.46 -16.67
C LEU A 101 16.13 16.85 -17.18
N LEU A 102 15.17 17.53 -16.52
CA LEU A 102 14.77 18.91 -16.84
C LEU A 102 15.54 19.94 -16.02
N ASP A 103 16.08 19.54 -14.87
CA ASP A 103 16.93 20.35 -14.00
C ASP A 103 18.44 20.32 -14.38
N SER A 104 18.81 19.55 -15.40
CA SER A 104 20.19 19.38 -15.92
C SER A 104 20.40 20.09 -17.25
#